data_AF-A0A2V9V3U3-F1
#
_entry.id   AF-A0A2V9V3U3-F1
#
_cell.length_a   1.000
_cell.length_b   1.000
_cell.length_c   1.000
_cell.angle_alpha   90.00
_cell.angle_beta   90.00
_cell.angle_gamma   90.00
#
_symmetry.space_group_name_H-M   'P 1'
#
loop_
_entity.id
_entity.type
_entity.pdbx_description
1 polymer ?
#
loop_
_entity_poly.entity_id
_entity_poly.type
_entity_poly.pdbx_seq_one_letter_code
_entity_poly.pdbx_strand_id
1 'polypeptide(L)'
;MGPTFGRGAMTNGWIDIKNTDMMLIMGGNPAENHPCGFKWAIEAKVHRNAKTIVVDPRLTRTAANADLFLQIRAGADIAFLGGLIKYAIENNRIAHDYLVNYTNAAFIIKEGFKLPEDGLYSGFDPEKKTYDKATWNYEEGGNLEGKASAASAGAAAAHPSAQSQAQQQPRQAGDS
;
A
#
# COMPACT_ATOMS: atom_id res chain seq x y z
N MET A 1 -8.22 -7.25 0.95
CA MET A 1 -8.65 -6.06 0.19
C MET A 1 -9.99 -5.51 0.69
N GLY A 2 -11.10 -6.25 0.59
CA GLY A 2 -12.46 -5.75 0.96
C GLY A 2 -12.58 -5.12 2.36
N PRO A 3 -12.17 -5.81 3.44
CA PRO A 3 -12.24 -5.26 4.79
C PRO A 3 -11.34 -4.05 5.05
N THR A 4 -10.28 -3.87 4.25
CA THR A 4 -9.25 -2.84 4.47
C THR A 4 -9.54 -1.56 3.68
N PHE A 5 -10.04 -1.70 2.44
CA PHE A 5 -10.23 -0.58 1.50
C PHE A 5 -11.68 -0.43 1.02
N GLY A 6 -12.61 -1.23 1.56
CA GLY A 6 -14.01 -1.27 1.15
C GLY A 6 -14.29 -2.02 -0.15
N ARG A 7 -13.27 -2.39 -0.95
CA ARG A 7 -13.41 -3.15 -2.22
C ARG A 7 -12.38 -4.27 -2.35
N GLY A 8 -12.75 -5.33 -3.06
CA GLY A 8 -11.93 -6.53 -3.25
C GLY A 8 -11.04 -6.55 -4.48
N ALA A 9 -11.21 -5.61 -5.42
CA ALA A 9 -10.47 -5.56 -6.68
C ALA A 9 -9.04 -5.01 -6.51
N MET A 10 -8.22 -5.17 -7.56
CA MET A 10 -6.91 -4.51 -7.69
C MET A 10 -7.09 -2.99 -7.65
N THR A 11 -6.21 -2.28 -6.93
CA THR A 11 -6.34 -0.83 -6.67
C THR A 11 -5.90 0.05 -7.83
N ASN A 12 -4.98 -0.43 -8.66
CA ASN A 12 -4.36 0.31 -9.76
C ASN A 12 -4.46 -0.49 -11.07
N GLY A 13 -4.22 0.16 -12.21
CA GLY A 13 -4.18 -0.51 -13.52
C GLY A 13 -2.78 -1.03 -13.88
N TRP A 14 -2.68 -1.97 -14.84
CA TRP A 14 -1.40 -2.54 -15.27
C TRP A 14 -0.36 -1.50 -15.72
N ILE A 15 -0.79 -0.49 -16.47
CA ILE A 15 0.11 0.54 -17.03
C ILE A 15 0.73 1.38 -15.92
N ASP A 16 0.04 1.54 -14.79
CA ASP A 16 0.48 2.37 -13.68
C ASP A 16 1.72 1.79 -12.95
N ILE A 17 1.97 0.48 -13.10
CA ILE A 17 3.17 -0.17 -12.56
C ILE A 17 4.45 0.54 -13.01
N LYS A 18 4.47 1.09 -14.25
CA LYS A 18 5.63 1.79 -14.79
C LYS A 18 6.02 3.06 -14.00
N ASN A 19 5.12 3.57 -13.15
CA ASN A 19 5.30 4.81 -12.39
C ASN A 19 5.92 4.58 -11.01
N THR A 20 6.13 3.33 -10.59
CA THR A 20 6.68 3.03 -9.26
C THR A 20 8.19 3.30 -9.19
N ASP A 21 8.68 3.56 -7.97
CA ASP A 21 10.11 3.62 -7.64
C ASP A 21 10.62 2.30 -7.04
N MET A 22 9.71 1.44 -6.55
CA MET A 22 10.04 0.13 -5.98
C MET A 22 8.90 -0.87 -6.17
N MET A 23 9.25 -2.11 -6.46
CA MET A 23 8.34 -3.24 -6.59
C MET A 23 8.72 -4.32 -5.60
N LEU A 24 7.80 -4.63 -4.68
CA LEU A 24 7.86 -5.85 -3.89
C LEU A 24 6.97 -6.90 -4.55
N ILE A 25 7.58 -7.93 -5.11
CA ILE A 25 6.87 -9.05 -5.73
C ILE A 25 6.96 -10.23 -4.75
N MET A 26 5.86 -10.48 -4.05
CA MET A 26 5.76 -11.49 -3.01
C MET A 26 4.45 -12.26 -3.18
N GLY A 27 4.51 -13.59 -3.07
CA GLY A 27 3.34 -14.45 -3.27
C GLY A 27 2.87 -14.54 -4.73
N GLY A 28 3.70 -14.15 -5.70
CA GLY A 28 3.36 -14.19 -7.13
C GLY A 28 4.59 -14.29 -8.04
N ASN A 29 4.37 -14.74 -9.28
CA ASN A 29 5.41 -14.94 -10.29
C ASN A 29 5.02 -14.28 -11.64
N PRO A 30 4.97 -12.94 -11.72
CA PRO A 30 4.40 -12.22 -12.86
C PRO A 30 5.16 -12.41 -14.18
N ALA A 31 6.47 -12.70 -14.16
CA ALA A 31 7.21 -12.98 -15.39
C ALA A 31 6.71 -14.25 -16.11
N GLU A 32 6.10 -15.18 -15.37
CA GLU A 32 5.54 -16.43 -15.92
C GLU A 32 4.00 -16.36 -16.02
N ASN A 33 3.34 -15.82 -15.00
CA ASN A 33 1.89 -15.91 -14.86
C ASN A 33 1.16 -14.68 -15.42
N HIS A 34 1.85 -13.54 -15.56
CA HIS A 34 1.30 -12.29 -16.10
C HIS A 34 2.30 -11.60 -17.05
N PRO A 35 2.90 -12.31 -18.02
CA PRO A 35 4.06 -11.81 -18.77
C PRO A 35 3.79 -10.51 -19.53
N CYS A 36 2.59 -10.34 -20.10
CA CYS A 36 2.20 -9.10 -20.78
C CYS A 36 2.12 -7.90 -19.83
N GLY A 37 1.67 -8.12 -18.59
CA GLY A 37 1.63 -7.09 -17.55
C GLY A 37 3.02 -6.79 -16.98
N PHE A 38 3.88 -7.82 -16.89
CA PHE A 38 5.24 -7.70 -16.36
C PHE A 38 6.13 -6.78 -17.20
N LYS A 39 5.78 -6.53 -18.47
CA LYS A 39 6.38 -5.46 -19.27
C LYS A 39 6.51 -4.15 -18.49
N TRP A 40 5.45 -3.72 -17.79
CA TRP A 40 5.45 -2.43 -17.10
C TRP A 40 6.37 -2.38 -15.87
N ALA A 41 6.64 -3.53 -15.25
CA ALA A 41 7.66 -3.63 -14.20
C ALA A 41 9.08 -3.42 -14.77
N ILE A 42 9.34 -3.97 -15.97
CA ILE A 42 10.60 -3.76 -16.69
C ILE A 42 10.74 -2.29 -17.12
N GLU A 43 9.67 -1.67 -17.63
CA GLU A 43 9.66 -0.25 -17.99
C GLU A 43 10.01 0.64 -16.79
N ALA A 44 9.45 0.37 -15.60
CA ALA A 44 9.82 1.08 -14.37
C ALA A 44 11.31 0.93 -14.06
N LYS A 45 11.85 -0.29 -14.15
CA LYS A 45 13.26 -0.57 -13.88
C LYS A 45 14.19 0.16 -14.85
N VAL A 46 13.89 0.12 -16.14
CA VAL A 46 14.72 0.71 -17.20
C VAL A 46 14.64 2.23 -17.20
N HIS A 47 13.44 2.81 -17.06
CA HIS A 47 13.22 4.25 -17.27
C HIS A 47 13.19 5.07 -15.99
N ARG A 48 12.95 4.45 -14.83
CA ARG A 48 12.90 5.14 -13.52
C ARG A 48 13.93 4.63 -12.53
N ASN A 49 14.77 3.66 -12.90
CA ASN A 49 15.68 2.96 -11.99
C ASN A 49 14.93 2.35 -10.78
N ALA A 50 13.69 1.94 -10.99
CA ALA A 50 12.87 1.33 -9.95
C ALA A 50 13.52 0.03 -9.46
N LYS A 51 13.51 -0.20 -8.14
CA LYS A 51 14.10 -1.41 -7.53
C LYS A 51 13.08 -2.53 -7.46
N THR A 52 13.49 -3.74 -7.82
CA THR A 52 12.64 -4.93 -7.74
C THR A 52 13.16 -5.89 -6.68
N ILE A 53 12.33 -6.17 -5.67
CA ILE A 53 12.58 -7.18 -4.66
C ILE A 53 11.61 -8.34 -4.90
N VAL A 54 12.13 -9.56 -4.98
CA VAL A 54 11.31 -10.78 -5.09
C VAL A 54 11.45 -11.60 -3.82
N VAL A 55 10.32 -11.93 -3.20
CA VAL A 55 10.22 -12.81 -2.03
C VAL A 55 9.45 -14.07 -2.44
N ASP A 56 10.16 -15.18 -2.64
CA ASP A 56 9.58 -16.45 -3.09
C ASP A 56 10.38 -17.62 -2.50
N PRO A 57 9.76 -18.76 -2.14
CA PRO A 57 10.50 -19.97 -1.75
C PRO A 57 11.43 -20.52 -2.83
N ARG A 58 11.25 -20.11 -4.09
CA ARG A 58 11.98 -20.60 -5.27
C ARG A 58 12.62 -19.45 -6.03
N LEU A 59 13.73 -19.75 -6.69
CA LEU A 59 14.34 -18.85 -7.67
C LEU A 59 13.60 -18.97 -9.02
N THR A 60 12.50 -18.22 -9.17
CA THR A 60 11.65 -18.19 -10.37
C THR A 60 12.23 -17.30 -11.48
N ARG A 61 11.60 -17.27 -12.68
CA ARG A 61 12.01 -16.31 -13.74
C ARG A 61 11.81 -14.86 -13.31
N THR A 62 10.81 -14.59 -12.46
CA THR A 62 10.66 -13.26 -11.87
C THR A 62 11.85 -12.94 -10.97
N ALA A 63 12.23 -13.87 -10.08
CA ALA A 63 13.36 -13.69 -9.18
C ALA A 63 14.69 -13.49 -9.92
N ALA A 64 14.90 -14.20 -11.04
CA ALA A 64 16.09 -14.05 -11.88
C ALA A 64 16.26 -12.63 -12.49
N ASN A 65 15.17 -11.85 -12.59
CA ASN A 65 15.20 -10.46 -13.09
C ASN A 65 15.20 -9.40 -11.97
N ALA A 66 15.14 -9.83 -10.70
CA ALA A 66 15.06 -8.95 -9.54
C ALA A 66 16.42 -8.31 -9.21
N ASP A 67 16.39 -7.16 -8.54
CA ASP A 67 17.61 -6.57 -7.95
C ASP A 67 17.98 -7.28 -6.64
N LEU A 68 16.98 -7.77 -5.92
CA LEU A 68 17.17 -8.55 -4.70
C LEU A 68 16.19 -9.73 -4.67
N PHE A 69 16.73 -10.93 -4.49
CA PHE A 69 15.95 -12.14 -4.22
C PHE A 69 16.08 -12.52 -2.75
N LEU A 70 14.96 -12.66 -2.07
CA LEU A 70 14.87 -13.11 -0.68
C LEU A 70 14.12 -14.44 -0.66
N GLN A 71 14.85 -15.52 -0.38
CA GLN A 71 14.22 -16.82 -0.23
C GLN A 71 13.46 -16.89 1.10
N ILE A 72 12.19 -17.27 1.06
CA ILE A 72 11.34 -17.43 2.24
C ILE A 72 10.84 -18.87 2.37
N ARG A 73 10.62 -19.35 3.60
CA ARG A 73 9.87 -20.59 3.82
C ARG A 73 8.40 -20.39 3.46
N ALA A 74 7.80 -21.34 2.75
CA ALA A 74 6.37 -21.31 2.45
C ALA A 74 5.53 -21.16 3.73
N GLY A 75 4.62 -20.18 3.76
CA GLY A 75 3.75 -19.89 4.90
C GLY A 75 4.38 -19.00 5.98
N ALA A 76 5.58 -18.46 5.76
CA ALA A 76 6.21 -17.51 6.69
C ALA A 76 5.93 -16.03 6.35
N ASP A 77 5.04 -15.76 5.39
CA ASP A 77 4.73 -14.44 4.84
C ASP A 77 4.25 -13.45 5.91
N ILE A 78 3.39 -13.89 6.82
CA ILE A 78 2.87 -13.05 7.93
C ILE A 78 4.00 -12.59 8.83
N ALA A 79 4.96 -13.46 9.16
CA ALA A 79 6.10 -13.10 10.00
C ALA A 79 7.03 -12.11 9.28
N PHE A 80 7.26 -12.30 7.98
CA PHE A 80 8.06 -11.39 7.16
C PHE A 80 7.44 -9.98 7.11
N LEU A 81 6.16 -9.88 6.77
CA LEU A 81 5.45 -8.60 6.70
C LEU A 81 5.28 -7.96 8.09
N GLY A 82 5.04 -8.76 9.14
CA GLY A 82 5.03 -8.28 10.52
C GLY A 82 6.37 -7.67 10.95
N GLY A 83 7.48 -8.30 10.56
CA GLY A 83 8.83 -7.75 10.76
C GLY A 83 9.04 -6.43 10.03
N LEU A 84 8.57 -6.32 8.78
CA LEU A 84 8.64 -5.08 8.00
C LEU A 84 7.83 -3.94 8.65
N ILE A 85 6.61 -4.24 9.12
CA ILE A 85 5.76 -3.27 9.82
C ILE A 85 6.45 -2.79 11.10
N LYS A 86 6.95 -3.73 11.92
CA LYS A 86 7.70 -3.41 13.15
C LYS A 86 8.89 -2.51 12.85
N TYR A 87 9.71 -2.87 11.87
CA TYR A 87 10.86 -2.07 11.45
C TYR A 87 10.46 -0.67 11.01
N ALA A 88 9.40 -0.54 10.21
CA ALA A 88 8.92 0.77 9.74
C ALA A 88 8.49 1.69 10.89
N ILE A 89 7.77 1.14 11.88
CA ILE A 89 7.34 1.88 13.07
C ILE A 89 8.54 2.28 13.92
N GLU A 90 9.43 1.33 14.26
CA GLU A 90 10.59 1.58 15.13
C GLU A 90 11.60 2.57 14.53
N ASN A 91 11.68 2.65 13.19
CA ASN A 91 12.63 3.51 12.48
C ASN A 91 11.98 4.76 11.88
N ASN A 92 10.75 5.09 12.27
CA ASN A 92 10.03 6.26 11.78
C ASN A 92 9.93 6.34 10.24
N ARG A 93 9.78 5.19 9.56
CA ARG A 93 9.67 5.06 8.09
C ARG A 93 8.21 4.97 7.66
N ILE A 94 7.39 5.91 8.15
CA ILE A 94 5.95 5.96 7.91
C ILE A 94 5.54 7.35 7.45
N ALA A 95 4.52 7.42 6.58
CA ALA A 95 3.91 8.68 6.18
C ALA A 95 2.89 9.11 7.25
N HIS A 96 3.35 9.86 8.26
CA HIS A 96 2.54 10.25 9.43
C HIS A 96 1.23 10.93 9.09
N ASP A 97 1.26 11.94 8.21
CA ASP A 97 0.05 12.67 7.83
C ASP A 97 -0.97 11.75 7.15
N TYR A 98 -0.49 10.81 6.35
CA TYR A 98 -1.37 9.83 5.72
C TYR A 98 -1.95 8.86 6.75
N LEU A 99 -1.10 8.36 7.66
CA LEU A 99 -1.48 7.44 8.72
C LEU A 99 -2.59 8.02 9.60
N VAL A 100 -2.44 9.27 10.06
CA VAL A 100 -3.42 9.91 10.95
C VAL A 100 -4.73 10.23 10.24
N ASN A 101 -4.68 10.72 8.99
CA ASN A 101 -5.86 11.27 8.32
C ASN A 101 -6.63 10.27 7.45
N TYR A 102 -5.98 9.22 6.93
CA TYR A 102 -6.57 8.30 5.95
C TYR A 102 -6.60 6.84 6.41
N THR A 103 -6.26 6.58 7.67
CA THR A 103 -6.40 5.26 8.30
C THR A 103 -7.19 5.36 9.60
N ASN A 104 -7.48 4.21 10.21
CA ASN A 104 -8.13 4.12 11.51
C ASN A 104 -7.16 4.22 12.71
N ALA A 105 -5.90 4.62 12.49
CA ALA A 105 -4.86 4.61 13.53
C ALA A 105 -5.21 5.45 14.78
N ALA A 106 -5.98 6.53 14.61
CA ALA A 106 -6.40 7.41 15.71
C ALA A 106 -7.66 6.91 16.45
N PHE A 107 -8.28 5.80 16.00
CA PHE A 107 -9.55 5.35 16.56
C PHE A 107 -9.29 4.57 17.86
N ILE A 108 -10.10 4.82 18.87
CA ILE A 108 -9.98 4.15 20.16
C ILE A 108 -10.72 2.82 20.11
N ILE A 109 -10.03 1.74 20.48
CA ILE A 109 -10.60 0.39 20.54
C ILE A 109 -11.39 0.23 21.83
N LYS A 110 -12.56 -0.42 21.74
CA LYS A 110 -13.45 -0.69 22.87
C LYS A 110 -12.74 -1.45 23.98
N GLU A 111 -13.10 -1.12 25.22
CA GLU A 111 -12.61 -1.82 26.40
C GLU A 111 -12.89 -3.34 26.32
N GLY A 112 -11.94 -4.14 26.81
CA GLY A 112 -12.02 -5.60 26.82
C GLY A 112 -11.39 -6.29 25.61
N PHE A 113 -10.97 -5.55 24.57
CA PHE A 113 -10.09 -6.10 23.55
C PHE A 113 -8.71 -6.44 24.15
N LYS A 114 -8.20 -7.65 23.91
CA LYS A 114 -6.87 -8.08 24.36
C LYS A 114 -6.04 -8.61 23.20
N LEU A 115 -4.78 -8.20 23.18
CA LEU A 115 -3.77 -8.71 22.26
C LEU A 115 -3.42 -10.17 22.58
N PRO A 116 -2.94 -10.93 21.59
CA PRO A 116 -2.70 -12.36 21.73
C PRO A 116 -1.33 -12.65 22.37
N GLU A 117 -1.21 -12.49 23.69
CA GLU A 117 0.03 -12.79 24.43
C GLU A 117 0.42 -14.28 24.34
N ASP A 118 -0.56 -15.17 24.27
CA ASP A 118 -0.42 -16.62 24.10
C ASP A 118 -0.75 -17.10 22.67
N GLY A 119 -0.95 -16.16 21.75
CA GLY A 119 -1.40 -16.45 20.38
C GLY A 119 -2.92 -16.42 20.17
N LEU A 120 -3.72 -16.14 21.20
CA LEU A 120 -5.18 -16.06 21.11
C LEU A 120 -5.70 -14.67 21.52
N TYR A 121 -6.56 -14.08 20.69
CA TYR A 121 -7.18 -12.79 21.01
C TYR A 121 -8.30 -12.94 22.06
N SER A 122 -8.76 -11.83 22.65
CA SER A 122 -9.95 -11.83 23.50
C SER A 122 -11.16 -12.43 22.78
N GLY A 123 -11.92 -13.29 23.47
CA GLY A 123 -13.15 -13.89 22.95
C GLY A 123 -12.99 -15.27 22.31
N PHE A 124 -11.82 -15.91 22.40
CA PHE A 124 -11.64 -17.28 21.88
C PHE A 124 -12.41 -18.33 22.69
N ASP A 125 -13.22 -19.14 22.00
CA ASP A 125 -13.88 -20.34 22.53
C ASP A 125 -13.06 -21.58 22.11
N PRO A 126 -12.38 -22.28 23.04
CA PRO A 126 -11.50 -23.40 22.70
C PRO A 126 -12.25 -24.66 22.22
N GLU A 127 -13.52 -24.82 22.60
CA GLU A 127 -14.33 -25.97 22.19
C GLU A 127 -14.81 -25.79 20.75
N LYS A 128 -15.30 -24.59 20.43
CA LYS A 128 -15.82 -24.27 19.08
C LYS A 128 -14.73 -23.84 18.11
N LYS A 129 -13.55 -23.46 18.61
CA LYS A 129 -12.45 -22.86 17.84
C LYS A 129 -12.89 -21.61 17.08
N THR A 130 -13.77 -20.82 17.69
CA THR A 130 -14.32 -19.57 17.14
C THR A 130 -14.06 -18.40 18.08
N TYR A 131 -14.21 -17.18 17.56
CA TYR A 131 -14.09 -15.96 18.35
C TYR A 131 -15.44 -15.26 18.51
N ASP A 132 -15.79 -14.89 19.73
CA ASP A 132 -16.72 -13.78 19.98
C ASP A 132 -15.99 -12.45 19.76
N LYS A 133 -16.48 -11.68 18.80
CA LYS A 133 -15.87 -10.42 18.35
C LYS A 133 -16.56 -9.19 18.94
N ALA A 134 -17.40 -9.35 19.97
CA ALA A 134 -18.11 -8.24 20.61
C ALA A 134 -17.17 -7.10 21.08
N THR A 135 -15.95 -7.43 21.51
CA THR A 135 -14.94 -6.45 21.93
C THR A 135 -14.08 -5.93 20.77
N TRP A 136 -14.17 -6.50 19.57
CA TRP A 136 -13.33 -6.13 18.41
C TRP A 136 -13.98 -4.97 17.63
N ASN A 137 -14.33 -3.91 18.34
CA ASN A 137 -14.97 -2.71 17.79
C ASN A 137 -14.31 -1.45 18.36
N TYR A 138 -14.64 -0.31 17.78
CA TYR A 138 -14.28 0.98 18.35
C TYR A 138 -15.19 1.31 19.54
N GLU A 139 -14.69 2.17 20.43
CA GLU A 139 -15.50 2.72 21.50
C GLU A 139 -16.66 3.56 20.92
N GLU A 140 -17.87 3.31 21.40
CA GLU A 140 -19.07 4.03 20.98
C GLU A 140 -19.15 5.37 21.73
N GLY A 141 -18.90 6.47 21.02
CA GLY A 141 -18.93 7.82 21.60
C GLY A 141 -17.56 8.47 21.66
N GLY A 142 -17.08 8.96 20.51
CA GLY A 142 -15.92 9.85 20.50
C GLY A 142 -16.30 11.21 21.07
N ASN A 143 -15.58 11.68 22.10
CA ASN A 143 -15.61 13.08 22.47
C ASN A 143 -15.06 13.91 21.28
N LEU A 144 -15.95 14.61 20.57
CA LEU A 144 -15.62 15.46 19.41
C LEU A 144 -14.85 16.74 19.80
N GLU A 145 -14.44 16.90 21.06
CA GLU A 145 -13.73 18.07 21.58
C GLU A 145 -12.22 18.12 21.26
N GLY A 146 -11.68 17.13 20.54
CA GLY A 146 -10.31 17.16 20.05
C GLY A 146 -10.08 18.34 19.12
N LYS A 147 -9.50 19.44 19.61
CA LYS A 147 -9.02 20.55 18.77
C LYS A 147 -8.10 19.97 17.70
N ALA A 148 -8.42 20.25 16.44
CA ALA A 148 -7.55 19.95 15.32
C ALA A 148 -6.12 20.44 15.64
N SER A 149 -5.15 19.54 15.58
CA SER A 149 -3.75 19.92 15.62
C SER A 149 -3.50 20.89 14.48
N ALA A 150 -3.03 22.09 14.79
CA ALA A 150 -2.70 23.08 13.78
C ALA A 150 -1.59 22.50 12.91
N ALA A 151 -1.92 22.19 11.64
CA ALA A 151 -0.92 21.87 10.65
C ALA A 151 0.11 23.01 10.63
N SER A 152 1.37 22.68 10.88
CA SER A 152 2.46 23.64 10.67
C SER A 152 2.44 24.03 9.20
N ALA A 153 2.10 25.28 8.92
CA ALA A 153 2.08 25.84 7.58
C ALA A 153 3.52 25.88 7.03
N GLY A 154 3.97 24.79 6.43
CA GLY A 154 5.10 24.78 5.52
C GLY A 154 4.70 25.53 4.25
N ALA A 155 5.43 26.60 3.94
CA ALA A 155 5.14 27.53 2.87
C ALA A 155 4.87 26.81 1.53
N ALA A 156 3.63 26.91 1.04
CA ALA A 156 3.29 26.52 -0.32
C ALA A 156 3.94 27.50 -1.30
N ALA A 157 4.96 27.03 -2.02
CA ALA A 157 5.49 27.74 -3.17
C ALA A 157 4.40 27.80 -4.25
N ALA A 158 3.98 29.02 -4.60
CA ALA A 158 2.98 29.29 -5.62
C ALA A 158 3.47 28.83 -7.01
N HIS A 159 2.70 27.94 -7.66
CA HIS A 159 2.80 27.71 -9.09
C HIS A 159 1.95 28.75 -9.85
N PRO A 160 2.50 29.47 -10.84
CA PRO A 160 1.74 30.43 -11.62
C PRO A 160 0.76 29.72 -12.57
N SER A 161 -0.48 30.20 -12.57
CA SER A 161 -1.56 29.77 -13.44
C SER A 161 -1.24 30.04 -14.92
N ALA A 162 -1.30 28.99 -15.74
CA ALA A 162 -1.21 29.08 -17.20
C ALA A 162 -2.45 29.78 -17.75
N GLN A 163 -2.27 30.98 -18.32
CA GLN A 163 -3.28 31.66 -19.11
C GLN A 163 -3.42 30.97 -20.47
N SER A 164 -4.66 30.60 -20.81
CA SER A 164 -5.04 30.09 -22.12
C SER A 164 -4.87 31.17 -23.19
N GLN A 165 -3.91 30.99 -24.10
CA GLN A 165 -3.92 31.68 -25.38
C GLN A 165 -4.37 30.70 -26.45
N ALA A 166 -5.65 30.82 -26.82
CA ALA A 166 -6.15 30.32 -28.09
C ALA A 166 -5.54 31.18 -29.20
N GLN A 167 -4.55 30.64 -29.92
CA GLN A 167 -4.08 31.21 -31.18
C GLN A 167 -4.59 30.35 -32.34
N GLN A 168 -5.37 31.03 -33.17
CA GLN A 168 -6.05 30.56 -34.37
C GLN A 168 -5.02 30.08 -35.40
N GLN A 169 -5.15 28.83 -35.86
CA GLN A 169 -4.52 28.38 -37.11
C GLN A 169 -5.49 28.68 -38.28
N PRO A 170 -5.06 29.39 -39.33
CA PRO A 170 -5.89 29.58 -40.51
C PRO A 170 -5.96 28.27 -41.32
N ARG A 171 -7.17 27.89 -41.71
CA ARG A 171 -7.42 26.83 -42.69
C ARG A 171 -6.87 27.29 -44.04
N GLN A 172 -5.89 26.58 -44.59
CA GLN A 172 -5.61 26.65 -46.03
C GLN A 172 -6.33 25.48 -46.71
N ALA A 173 -7.28 25.86 -47.57
CA ALA A 173 -7.83 25.04 -48.64
C ALA A 173 -7.20 25.51 -49.96
N GLY A 174 -6.99 24.58 -50.88
CA GLY A 174 -6.52 24.81 -52.26
C GLY A 174 -5.59 23.68 -52.70
N ASP A 175 -6.12 22.60 -53.29
CA ASP A 175 -6.29 22.40 -54.74
C ASP A 175 -5.01 22.56 -55.56
N SER A 176 -4.42 21.41 -55.94
CA SER A 176 -4.02 20.99 -57.30
C SER A 176 -3.18 19.71 -57.21
#